data_AF-A0A660VVP2-F1
#
_entry.id   AF-A0A660VVP2-F1
#
_cell.length_a   1.000
_cell.length_b   1.000
_cell.length_c   1.000
_cell.angle_alpha   90.00
_cell.angle_beta   90.00
_cell.angle_gamma   90.00
#
_symmetry.space_group_name_H-M   'P 1'
#
loop_
_entity.id
_entity.type
_entity.pdbx_description
1 polymer ?
#
loop_
_entity_poly.entity_id
_entity_poly.type
_entity_poly.pdbx_seq_one_letter_code
_entity_poly.pdbx_strand_id
1 'polypeptide(L)'
;MAETWIWTCPRSGFTGGNLDAGEKLGFYGENFGDPVTVNTYQQSTHFSDDGVTSDLCTGVHCNNVQYLTNTTCSLNGGASVPLTNLTQSDATLKITLSGLGEVSTLNTKFYSYNGTTRSTPPDGLVCQAAEIGDSSWTQTSGSGTALALADQAAATSHSWYVAVSVMPTSSGVKSAFAFAIETEYI
;
A
#
# COMPACT_ATOMS: atom_id res chain seq x y z
N MET A 1 19.93 -7.16 -18.26
CA MET A 1 19.66 -7.30 -16.81
C MET A 1 18.16 -7.53 -16.66
N ALA A 2 17.73 -8.29 -15.65
CA ALA A 2 16.31 -8.58 -15.45
C ALA A 2 15.69 -7.50 -14.56
N GLU A 3 14.58 -6.94 -15.02
CA GLU A 3 13.73 -6.04 -14.24
C GLU A 3 13.31 -6.70 -12.93
N THR A 4 13.43 -5.97 -11.81
CA THR A 4 13.07 -6.48 -10.49
C THR A 4 12.18 -5.48 -9.76
N TRP A 5 10.99 -5.94 -9.35
CA TRP A 5 10.07 -5.21 -8.48
C TRP A 5 10.20 -5.69 -7.04
N ILE A 6 10.39 -4.75 -6.13
CA ILE A 6 10.55 -5.03 -4.71
C ILE A 6 9.50 -4.22 -3.93
N TRP A 7 8.73 -4.92 -3.10
CA TRP A 7 7.67 -4.35 -2.27
C TRP A 7 8.09 -4.51 -0.81
N THR A 8 8.11 -3.45 -0.02
CA THR A 8 8.62 -3.48 1.36
C THR A 8 7.83 -2.55 2.27
N CYS A 9 7.86 -2.80 3.57
CA CYS A 9 7.49 -1.77 4.54
C CYS A 9 8.71 -0.88 4.84
N PRO A 10 8.63 0.45 4.66
CA PRO A 10 9.76 1.36 4.90
C PRO A 10 9.92 1.76 6.38
N ARG A 11 9.15 1.18 7.30
CA ARG A 11 9.19 1.54 8.72
C ARG A 11 10.56 1.22 9.33
N SER A 12 11.12 2.17 10.06
CA SER A 12 12.37 1.96 10.79
C SER A 12 12.26 0.78 11.76
N GLY A 13 13.24 -0.12 11.70
CA GLY A 13 13.29 -1.32 12.54
C GLY A 13 12.41 -2.48 12.06
N PHE A 14 11.69 -2.34 10.94
CA PHE A 14 10.98 -3.46 10.32
C PHE A 14 11.98 -4.50 9.81
N THR A 15 11.86 -5.73 10.30
CA THR A 15 12.73 -6.86 9.93
C THR A 15 12.04 -7.90 9.05
N GLY A 16 10.76 -7.68 8.69
CA GLY A 16 9.98 -8.61 7.87
C GLY A 16 10.43 -8.68 6.40
N GLY A 17 11.40 -7.87 5.97
CA GLY A 17 12.00 -7.97 4.65
C GLY A 17 11.12 -7.43 3.51
N ASN A 18 11.29 -8.04 2.33
CA ASN A 18 10.46 -7.78 1.15
C ASN A 18 9.18 -8.59 1.26
N LEU A 19 8.10 -8.09 0.65
CA LEU A 19 6.89 -8.87 0.41
C LEU A 19 7.16 -9.82 -0.75
N ASP A 20 7.52 -11.05 -0.41
CA ASP A 20 7.95 -12.08 -1.36
C ASP A 20 6.76 -12.89 -1.92
N ALA A 21 7.04 -13.74 -2.91
CA ALA A 21 6.03 -14.61 -3.49
C ALA A 21 5.45 -15.56 -2.43
N GLY A 22 4.14 -15.53 -2.24
CA GLY A 22 3.47 -16.28 -1.18
C GLY A 22 3.30 -15.50 0.13
N GLU A 23 3.59 -14.21 0.14
CA GLU A 23 3.25 -13.31 1.23
C GLU A 23 2.15 -12.33 0.80
N LYS A 24 1.44 -11.74 1.77
CA LYS A 24 0.38 -10.74 1.54
C LYS A 24 0.55 -9.53 2.44
N LEU A 25 0.11 -8.38 1.95
CA LEU A 25 -0.17 -7.22 2.77
C LEU A 25 -1.61 -7.33 3.29
N GLY A 26 -1.79 -7.54 4.59
CA GLY A 26 -3.08 -7.66 5.25
C GLY A 26 -3.47 -6.40 6.01
N PHE A 27 -4.77 -6.08 5.99
CA PHE A 27 -5.39 -4.94 6.67
C PHE A 27 -6.40 -5.47 7.69
N TYR A 28 -6.19 -5.13 8.97
CA TYR A 28 -6.94 -5.74 10.07
C TYR A 28 -7.49 -4.69 11.03
N GLY A 29 -8.29 -5.15 11.99
CA GLY A 29 -8.63 -4.37 13.18
C GLY A 29 -7.39 -4.04 14.01
N GLU A 30 -7.50 -4.07 15.33
CA GLU A 30 -6.41 -3.65 16.22
C GLU A 30 -5.15 -4.52 16.05
N ASN A 31 -5.31 -5.83 15.89
CA ASN A 31 -4.22 -6.80 15.75
C ASN A 31 -4.36 -7.64 14.48
N PHE A 32 -3.30 -8.38 14.15
CA PHE A 32 -3.35 -9.39 13.09
C PHE A 32 -4.51 -10.38 13.33
N GLY A 33 -5.31 -10.62 12.29
CA GLY A 33 -6.48 -11.50 12.35
C GLY A 33 -7.75 -10.85 12.92
N ASP A 34 -7.66 -9.67 13.55
CA ASP A 34 -8.84 -8.97 14.05
C ASP A 34 -9.72 -8.47 12.89
N PRO A 35 -11.05 -8.63 12.98
CA PRO A 35 -11.94 -8.15 11.94
C PRO A 35 -11.94 -6.62 11.89
N VAL A 36 -11.92 -6.07 10.68
CA VAL A 36 -12.23 -4.65 10.46
C VAL A 36 -13.74 -4.47 10.53
N THR A 37 -14.21 -3.52 11.35
CA THR A 37 -15.64 -3.20 11.43
C THR A 37 -16.11 -2.63 10.08
N VAL A 38 -17.26 -3.10 9.58
CA VAL A 38 -17.84 -2.60 8.33
C VAL A 38 -18.04 -1.09 8.41
N ASN A 39 -17.65 -0.38 7.36
CA ASN A 39 -17.63 1.08 7.26
C ASN A 39 -16.64 1.78 8.22
N THR A 40 -15.59 1.09 8.64
CA THR A 40 -14.44 1.68 9.32
C THR A 40 -13.15 1.30 8.61
N TYR A 41 -12.18 2.20 8.58
CA TYR A 41 -10.85 1.90 8.04
C TYR A 41 -10.06 1.03 9.01
N GLN A 42 -9.16 0.22 8.47
CA GLN A 42 -8.30 -0.68 9.23
C GLN A 42 -7.51 0.05 10.34
N GLN A 43 -7.21 -0.65 11.42
CA GLN A 43 -6.44 -0.11 12.56
C GLN A 43 -5.00 -0.65 12.60
N SER A 44 -4.70 -1.72 11.87
CA SER A 44 -3.35 -2.25 11.73
C SER A 44 -3.09 -2.81 10.32
N THR A 45 -1.82 -2.89 9.96
CA THR A 45 -1.34 -3.42 8.68
C THR A 45 -0.18 -4.37 8.94
N HIS A 46 -0.21 -5.54 8.29
CA HIS A 46 0.74 -6.62 8.55
C HIS A 46 1.17 -7.32 7.26
N PHE A 47 2.37 -7.88 7.26
CA PHE A 47 2.73 -8.91 6.29
C PHE A 47 2.25 -10.26 6.81
N SER A 48 1.62 -11.05 5.96
CA SER A 48 1.13 -12.38 6.30
C SER A 48 1.64 -13.41 5.32
N ASP A 49 1.61 -14.67 5.74
CA ASP A 49 1.74 -15.80 4.80
C ASP A 49 0.54 -15.83 3.82
N ASP A 50 0.67 -16.62 2.74
CA ASP A 50 -0.34 -16.77 1.69
C ASP A 50 -1.69 -17.25 2.23
N GLY A 51 -1.64 -18.10 3.27
CA GLY A 51 -2.80 -18.64 3.96
C GLY A 51 -3.48 -17.64 4.91
N VAL A 52 -2.87 -16.49 5.17
CA VAL A 52 -3.32 -15.50 6.16
C VAL A 52 -3.48 -16.12 7.56
N THR A 53 -2.60 -17.08 7.87
CA THR A 53 -2.55 -17.84 9.12
C THR A 53 -1.47 -17.37 10.07
N SER A 54 -0.44 -16.68 9.57
CA SER A 54 0.70 -16.22 10.36
C SER A 54 1.01 -14.76 10.09
N ASP A 55 1.27 -14.00 11.15
CA ASP A 55 1.88 -12.67 11.07
C ASP A 55 3.39 -12.80 10.86
N LEU A 56 3.90 -12.22 9.78
CA LEU A 56 5.31 -12.21 9.42
C LEU A 56 6.04 -10.97 9.94
N CYS A 57 5.32 -10.02 10.54
CA CYS A 57 5.92 -8.88 11.20
C CYS A 57 6.57 -9.31 12.52
N THR A 58 7.89 -9.48 12.53
CA THR A 58 8.62 -9.80 13.76
C THR A 58 8.96 -8.54 14.55
N GLY A 59 8.19 -8.25 15.60
CA GLY A 59 8.46 -7.18 16.58
C GLY A 59 8.01 -5.78 16.15
N VAL A 60 8.44 -5.30 14.99
CA VAL A 60 7.96 -4.05 14.40
C VAL A 60 7.00 -4.38 13.25
N HIS A 61 5.77 -3.86 13.32
CA HIS A 61 4.75 -4.10 12.29
C HIS A 61 4.82 -3.07 11.15
N CYS A 62 4.17 -3.36 10.03
CA CYS A 62 4.06 -2.38 8.96
C CYS A 62 3.39 -1.09 9.45
N ASN A 63 3.72 0.06 8.84
CA ASN A 63 3.02 1.29 9.20
C ASN A 63 1.56 1.17 8.79
N ASN A 64 0.68 1.44 9.74
CA ASN A 64 -0.73 1.66 9.45
C ASN A 64 -0.96 3.16 9.22
N VAL A 65 -1.30 3.54 7.98
CA VAL A 65 -1.73 4.91 7.66
C VAL A 65 -3.24 4.87 7.42
N GLN A 66 -4.01 5.15 8.46
CA GLN A 66 -5.47 5.09 8.42
C GLN A 66 -6.03 6.39 7.84
N TYR A 67 -6.88 6.29 6.82
CA TYR A 67 -7.62 7.44 6.29
C TYR A 67 -8.55 8.02 7.36
N LEU A 68 -8.56 9.36 7.52
CA LEU A 68 -9.53 10.07 8.36
C LEU A 68 -10.37 11.06 7.55
N THR A 69 -9.69 11.89 6.77
CA THR A 69 -10.30 12.86 5.84
C THR A 69 -9.48 12.90 4.55
N ASN A 70 -9.95 13.64 3.55
CA ASN A 70 -9.23 13.76 2.29
C ASN A 70 -7.81 14.33 2.44
N THR A 71 -7.50 15.03 3.54
CA THR A 71 -6.19 15.66 3.77
C THR A 71 -5.47 15.17 5.02
N THR A 72 -6.06 14.25 5.79
CA THR A 72 -5.51 13.78 7.08
C THR A 72 -5.57 12.28 7.25
N CYS A 73 -4.71 11.76 8.12
CA CYS A 73 -4.63 10.36 8.48
C CYS A 73 -4.32 10.17 9.97
N SER A 74 -4.49 8.95 10.46
CA SER A 74 -3.89 8.49 11.72
C SER A 74 -2.72 7.57 11.39
N LEU A 75 -1.52 7.91 11.87
CA LEU A 75 -0.33 7.08 11.74
C LEU A 75 -0.23 6.16 12.97
N ASN A 76 -0.27 4.84 12.74
CA ASN A 76 -0.12 3.81 13.77
C ASN A 76 -1.05 3.99 14.98
N GLY A 77 -2.30 4.43 14.74
CA GLY A 77 -3.28 4.70 15.79
C GLY A 77 -3.07 5.99 16.58
N GLY A 78 -2.14 6.84 16.14
CA GLY A 78 -1.89 8.17 16.72
C GLY A 78 -2.99 9.19 16.41
N ALA A 79 -2.76 10.43 16.86
CA ALA A 79 -3.65 11.55 16.56
C ALA A 79 -3.72 11.86 15.05
N SER A 80 -4.75 12.61 14.65
CA SER A 80 -4.89 13.09 13.27
C SER A 80 -3.70 13.96 12.88
N VAL A 81 -3.04 13.60 11.77
CA VAL A 81 -1.95 14.36 11.16
C VAL A 81 -2.28 14.70 9.70
N PRO A 82 -1.86 15.87 9.19
CA PRO A 82 -1.93 16.16 7.75
C PRO A 82 -1.10 15.16 6.94
N LEU A 83 -1.58 14.78 5.75
CA LEU A 83 -0.82 13.93 4.82
C LEU A 83 0.57 14.50 4.49
N THR A 84 0.66 15.82 4.33
CA THR A 84 1.90 16.53 4.03
C THR A 84 2.95 16.43 5.14
N ASN A 85 2.58 15.95 6.33
CA ASN A 85 3.53 15.75 7.43
C ASN A 85 4.14 14.35 7.43
N LEU A 86 3.62 13.42 6.62
CA LEU A 86 4.19 12.08 6.52
C LEU A 86 5.54 12.14 5.81
N THR A 87 6.47 11.31 6.28
CA THR A 87 7.77 11.09 5.67
C THR A 87 7.81 9.74 4.96
N GLN A 88 8.84 9.49 4.15
CA GLN A 88 8.98 8.22 3.43
C GLN A 88 8.97 7.00 4.37
N SER A 89 9.50 7.14 5.59
CA SER A 89 9.48 6.08 6.62
C SER A 89 8.12 5.85 7.26
N ASP A 90 7.14 6.70 6.98
CA ASP A 90 5.76 6.57 7.48
C ASP A 90 4.83 5.89 6.48
N ALA A 91 5.27 5.70 5.22
CA ALA A 91 4.48 5.01 4.21
C ALA A 91 4.12 3.58 4.65
N THR A 92 2.94 3.14 4.20
CA THR A 92 2.50 1.74 4.34
C THR A 92 3.40 0.82 3.52
N LEU A 93 3.77 1.27 2.32
CA LEU A 93 4.47 0.47 1.34
C LEU A 93 5.50 1.32 0.58
N LYS A 94 6.70 0.77 0.41
CA LYS A 94 7.70 1.23 -0.54
C LYS A 94 7.77 0.23 -1.69
N ILE A 95 7.59 0.72 -2.91
CA ILE A 95 7.70 -0.05 -4.14
C ILE A 95 8.96 0.41 -4.86
N THR A 96 9.83 -0.52 -5.23
CA THR A 96 11.10 -0.23 -5.91
C THR A 96 11.16 -0.99 -7.23
N LEU A 97 11.54 -0.28 -8.29
CA LEU A 97 11.90 -0.85 -9.58
C LEU A 97 13.41 -0.71 -9.77
N SER A 98 14.10 -1.83 -9.95
CA SER A 98 15.55 -1.87 -10.10
C SER A 98 15.99 -2.91 -11.14
N GLY A 99 17.30 -3.03 -11.36
CA GLY A 99 17.85 -3.96 -12.35
C GLY A 99 17.71 -3.47 -13.79
N LEU A 100 17.24 -2.22 -13.96
CA LEU A 100 17.27 -1.47 -15.20
C LEU A 100 18.65 -0.79 -15.35
N GLY A 101 19.01 -0.42 -16.58
CA GLY A 101 20.07 0.57 -16.79
C GLY A 101 19.64 1.95 -16.27
N GLU A 102 20.37 3.00 -16.64
CA GLU A 102 19.87 4.36 -16.43
C GLU A 102 18.67 4.60 -17.36
N VAL A 103 17.46 4.64 -16.77
CA VAL A 103 16.21 4.89 -17.50
C VAL A 103 15.42 5.99 -16.80
N SER A 104 14.50 6.61 -17.52
CA SER A 104 13.50 7.51 -16.92
C SER A 104 12.15 6.81 -16.84
N THR A 105 11.45 6.94 -15.71
CA THR A 105 10.07 6.45 -15.57
C THR A 105 9.05 7.56 -15.85
N LEU A 106 7.97 7.22 -16.53
CA LEU A 106 6.85 8.08 -16.85
C LEU A 106 5.54 7.33 -16.63
N ASN A 107 4.43 8.07 -16.50
CA ASN A 107 3.08 7.51 -16.42
C ASN A 107 2.91 6.44 -15.33
N THR A 108 3.68 6.53 -14.23
CA THR A 108 3.58 5.57 -13.12
C THR A 108 2.25 5.72 -12.41
N LYS A 109 1.55 4.60 -12.21
CA LYS A 109 0.24 4.59 -11.57
C LYS A 109 0.08 3.41 -10.61
N PHE A 110 -0.63 3.65 -9.51
CA PHE A 110 -0.96 2.67 -8.48
C PHE A 110 -2.46 2.59 -8.24
N TYR A 111 -3.00 1.38 -8.11
CA TYR A 111 -4.44 1.19 -7.91
C TYR A 111 -4.80 -0.14 -7.28
N SER A 112 -5.98 -0.19 -6.64
CA SER A 112 -6.61 -1.42 -6.17
C SER A 112 -7.48 -2.05 -7.27
N TYR A 113 -7.60 -3.37 -7.29
CA TYR A 113 -8.47 -4.10 -8.23
C TYR A 113 -8.92 -5.44 -7.61
N ASN A 114 -9.79 -6.18 -8.29
CA ASN A 114 -10.37 -7.44 -7.77
C ASN A 114 -9.42 -8.67 -7.74
N GLY A 115 -8.12 -8.49 -7.98
CA GLY A 115 -7.14 -9.57 -8.04
C GLY A 115 -7.01 -10.28 -9.40
N THR A 116 -7.99 -10.15 -10.30
CA THR A 116 -8.00 -10.82 -11.61
C THR A 116 -7.95 -9.86 -12.78
N THR A 117 -8.84 -8.85 -12.80
CA THR A 117 -9.00 -7.91 -13.90
C THR A 117 -8.63 -6.51 -13.43
N ARG A 118 -7.55 -5.97 -13.99
CA ARG A 118 -6.97 -4.69 -13.54
C ARG A 118 -7.89 -3.48 -13.64
N SER A 119 -8.85 -3.48 -14.56
CA SER A 119 -9.86 -2.42 -14.68
C SER A 119 -11.05 -2.59 -13.73
N THR A 120 -11.18 -3.73 -13.05
CA THR A 120 -12.35 -4.04 -12.22
C THR A 120 -12.05 -3.71 -10.74
N PRO A 121 -12.85 -2.84 -10.12
CA PRO A 121 -12.74 -2.53 -8.69
C PRO A 121 -12.78 -3.77 -7.79
N PRO A 122 -12.14 -3.71 -6.59
CA PRO A 122 -12.38 -4.72 -5.57
C PRO A 122 -13.84 -4.67 -5.08
N ASP A 123 -14.46 -5.83 -4.87
CA ASP A 123 -15.84 -5.91 -4.37
C ASP A 123 -15.90 -5.81 -2.85
N GLY A 124 -16.89 -5.09 -2.33
CA GLY A 124 -17.09 -4.94 -0.89
C GLY A 124 -15.99 -4.18 -0.13
N LEU A 125 -15.16 -3.40 -0.84
CA LEU A 125 -14.03 -2.65 -0.29
C LEU A 125 -13.98 -1.22 -0.84
N VAL A 126 -13.50 -0.30 -0.01
CA VAL A 126 -13.04 1.03 -0.41
C VAL A 126 -11.57 1.13 -0.08
N CYS A 127 -10.74 1.50 -1.06
CA CYS A 127 -9.30 1.65 -0.90
C CYS A 127 -8.90 3.10 -1.16
N GLN A 128 -8.23 3.70 -0.19
CA GLN A 128 -7.60 5.02 -0.30
C GLN A 128 -6.09 4.83 -0.45
N ALA A 129 -5.48 5.57 -1.37
CA ALA A 129 -4.04 5.64 -1.53
C ALA A 129 -3.57 7.09 -1.67
N ALA A 130 -2.41 7.40 -1.12
CA ALA A 130 -1.73 8.68 -1.32
C ALA A 130 -0.24 8.42 -1.46
N GLU A 131 0.43 9.13 -2.36
CA GLU A 131 1.88 9.14 -2.37
C GLU A 131 2.39 10.03 -1.22
N ILE A 132 3.48 9.63 -0.57
CA ILE A 132 4.11 10.50 0.42
C ILE A 132 4.59 11.77 -0.28
N GLY A 133 4.08 12.91 0.20
CA GLY A 133 4.23 14.21 -0.43
C GLY A 133 2.91 14.79 -0.95
N ASP A 134 1.88 13.95 -1.14
CA ASP A 134 0.55 14.40 -1.54
C ASP A 134 -0.16 15.18 -0.43
N SER A 135 -1.01 16.11 -0.83
CA SER A 135 -1.93 16.82 0.07
C SER A 135 -3.33 16.18 0.13
N SER A 136 -3.60 15.19 -0.71
CA SER A 136 -4.92 14.57 -0.82
C SER A 136 -4.86 13.07 -1.11
N TRP A 137 -5.78 12.33 -0.52
CA TRP A 137 -6.01 10.92 -0.86
C TRP A 137 -6.68 10.76 -2.23
N THR A 138 -6.37 9.65 -2.90
CA THR A 138 -7.06 9.14 -4.07
C THR A 138 -7.80 7.86 -3.70
N GLN A 139 -9.12 7.82 -3.92
CA GLN A 139 -9.86 6.57 -3.81
C GLN A 139 -9.58 5.71 -5.05
N THR A 140 -8.78 4.66 -4.87
CA THR A 140 -8.42 3.75 -5.96
C THR A 140 -9.46 2.67 -6.15
N SER A 141 -9.88 2.44 -7.40
CA SER A 141 -10.98 1.53 -7.74
C SER A 141 -10.85 1.07 -9.21
N GLY A 142 -9.92 0.13 -9.43
CA GLY A 142 -9.49 -0.29 -10.77
C GLY A 142 -8.58 0.72 -11.46
N SER A 143 -8.00 0.32 -12.59
CA SER A 143 -7.01 1.11 -13.34
C SER A 143 -7.54 2.45 -13.90
N GLY A 144 -8.87 2.65 -13.95
CA GLY A 144 -9.49 3.91 -14.37
C GLY A 144 -9.48 5.02 -13.31
N THR A 145 -9.19 4.69 -12.04
CA THR A 145 -9.09 5.64 -10.93
C THR A 145 -7.78 5.43 -10.17
N ALA A 146 -6.68 5.42 -10.92
CA ALA A 146 -5.36 5.18 -10.35
C ALA A 146 -4.76 6.44 -9.73
N LEU A 147 -4.01 6.25 -8.64
CA LEU A 147 -3.10 7.25 -8.08
C LEU A 147 -1.91 7.39 -9.04
N ALA A 148 -1.66 8.62 -9.52
CA ALA A 148 -0.43 8.92 -10.25
C ALA A 148 0.74 8.99 -9.25
N LEU A 149 1.90 8.46 -9.64
CA LEU A 149 3.09 8.43 -8.78
C LEU A 149 4.28 9.13 -9.44
N ALA A 150 5.09 9.81 -8.62
CA ALA A 150 6.34 10.44 -9.02
C ALA A 150 7.53 9.68 -8.43
N ASP A 151 8.54 9.37 -9.26
CA ASP A 151 9.74 8.70 -8.75
C ASP A 151 10.48 9.57 -7.71
N GLN A 152 10.78 8.96 -6.56
CA GLN A 152 11.44 9.59 -5.42
C GLN A 152 12.88 9.08 -5.21
N ALA A 153 13.47 8.39 -6.20
CA ALA A 153 14.83 7.86 -6.14
C ALA A 153 15.66 8.20 -7.40
N ALA A 154 16.77 7.49 -7.62
CA ALA A 154 17.75 7.78 -8.66
C ALA A 154 17.48 6.98 -9.95
N ALA A 155 18.02 7.43 -11.10
CA ALA A 155 17.72 6.87 -12.43
C ALA A 155 18.07 5.38 -12.66
N THR A 156 18.79 4.73 -11.74
CA THR A 156 19.12 3.30 -11.80
C THR A 156 18.25 2.44 -10.86
N SER A 157 17.48 3.08 -9.98
CA SER A 157 16.58 2.44 -9.02
C SER A 157 15.48 3.42 -8.63
N HIS A 158 14.28 3.19 -9.13
CA HIS A 158 13.12 4.04 -8.90
C HIS A 158 12.38 3.59 -7.64
N SER A 159 11.87 4.52 -6.84
CA SER A 159 11.12 4.19 -5.61
C SER A 159 9.92 5.10 -5.42
N TRP A 160 8.81 4.48 -5.04
CA TRP A 160 7.55 5.15 -4.72
C TRP A 160 7.12 4.75 -3.32
N TYR A 161 6.66 5.73 -2.54
CA TYR A 161 6.25 5.55 -1.14
C TYR A 161 4.77 5.84 -1.03
N VAL A 162 3.97 4.83 -0.69
CA VAL A 162 2.50 4.90 -0.76
C VAL A 162 1.91 4.61 0.61
N ALA A 163 1.06 5.52 1.08
CA ALA A 163 0.13 5.29 2.17
C ALA A 163 -1.12 4.59 1.62
N VAL A 164 -1.59 3.53 2.30
CA VAL A 164 -2.76 2.76 1.88
C VAL A 164 -3.71 2.56 3.05
N SER A 165 -5.00 2.79 2.83
CA SER A 165 -6.05 2.52 3.80
C SER A 165 -7.24 1.82 3.15
N VAL A 166 -7.77 0.80 3.83
CA VAL A 166 -8.79 -0.09 3.31
C VAL A 166 -9.94 -0.19 4.31
N MET A 167 -11.16 -0.11 3.80
CA MET A 167 -12.41 -0.22 4.56
C MET A 167 -13.35 -1.23 3.90
N PRO A 168 -13.84 -2.26 4.61
CA PRO A 168 -14.90 -3.12 4.11
C PRO A 168 -16.25 -2.40 4.11
N THR A 169 -17.01 -2.53 3.04
CA THR A 169 -18.39 -2.00 2.90
C THR A 169 -19.46 -3.05 3.14
N SER A 170 -19.06 -4.31 3.30
CA SER A 170 -19.93 -5.43 3.64
C SER A 170 -19.19 -6.48 4.44
N SER A 171 -19.93 -7.35 5.14
CA SER A 171 -19.36 -8.46 5.90
C SER A 171 -18.79 -9.56 4.99
N GLY A 172 -18.02 -10.47 5.60
CA GLY A 172 -17.40 -11.61 4.92
C GLY A 172 -15.95 -11.38 4.53
N VAL A 173 -15.28 -12.47 4.16
CA VAL A 173 -13.85 -12.47 3.79
C VAL A 173 -13.66 -11.69 2.50
N LYS A 174 -12.79 -10.68 2.54
CA LYS A 174 -12.41 -9.87 1.38
C LYS A 174 -11.07 -10.35 0.84
N SER A 175 -11.03 -11.51 0.21
CA SER A 175 -9.81 -12.11 -0.35
C SER A 175 -9.61 -11.81 -1.84
N ALA A 176 -10.67 -11.38 -2.55
CA ALA A 176 -10.62 -11.00 -3.95
C ALA A 176 -10.24 -9.51 -4.13
N PHE A 177 -9.05 -9.13 -3.67
CA PHE A 177 -8.48 -7.81 -3.92
C PHE A 177 -6.95 -7.86 -4.03
N ALA A 178 -6.38 -6.94 -4.79
CA ALA A 178 -4.94 -6.75 -4.89
C ALA A 178 -4.62 -5.29 -5.26
N PHE A 179 -3.34 -4.92 -5.12
CA PHE A 179 -2.80 -3.68 -5.66
C PHE A 179 -1.93 -3.96 -6.88
N ALA A 180 -1.90 -3.01 -7.81
CA ALA A 180 -1.02 -3.05 -8.95
C ALA A 180 -0.29 -1.71 -9.09
N ILE A 181 0.93 -1.79 -9.60
CA ILE A 181 1.69 -0.65 -10.13
C ILE A 181 1.96 -0.91 -11.62
N GLU A 182 1.93 0.13 -12.42
CA GLU A 182 2.35 0.13 -13.82
C GLU A 182 3.19 1.38 -14.07
N THR A 183 4.24 1.25 -14.86
CA THR A 183 5.11 2.37 -15.25
C THR A 183 5.59 2.19 -16.69
N GLU A 184 5.82 3.29 -17.37
CA GLU A 184 6.54 3.34 -18.64
C GLU A 184 7.99 3.74 -18.35
N TYR A 185 8.96 3.11 -19.02
CA TYR A 185 10.36 3.48 -18.90
C TYR A 185 11.02 3.62 -20.28
N ILE A 186 11.92 4.60 -20.41
CA ILE A 186 12.66 4.94 -21.63
C ILE A 186 14.15 5.10 -21.38
#